data_AF-A0A835LCE0-F1
#
_entry.id   AF-A0A835LCE0-F1
#
_cell.length_a   1.000
_cell.length_b   1.000
_cell.length_c   1.000
_cell.angle_alpha   90.00
_cell.angle_beta   90.00
_cell.angle_gamma   90.00
#
_symmetry.space_group_name_H-M   'P 1'
#
loop_
_entity.id
_entity.type
_entity.pdbx_description
1 polymer ?
#
loop_
_entity_poly.entity_id
_entity_poly.type
_entity_poly.pdbx_seq_one_letter_code
_entity_poly.pdbx_strand_id
1 'polypeptide(L)'
;MSWSCSQCTYLNPPSQTSTCQICLSPSSSSSAEKWSCNACTFTNTGGNSNCEICGTTLPVSLISDCKELDLGSSIGSMLLPFEPSNKRKEGDSESSVGFRLPKIAKKKESLLEDNTQDAGLSTLKILTYNVWFREDLELSKRMKALGDLIEQHSPDVMCFQEVTPNIYHIFQQSSWWKAYHCSVSTAMYNVKPYFCMLLSKVPVKSFSCKPFSNSIMGRELCVTEIEVKAGKSLVVATSHLESPCPAPPKWDQMYSKERVDQAKEALTSLKNSRNVVFGGDMNWDDKLDGKFPLLDGWVDAWAEQRPGEDGYTYDTKANPMLSGNRKLQKRLDRFCCSLQDYKIGGIDMIGTEAIPGLSYCKEKKVKNDVQKLTLPVLPSDHYGLILTIHSS
;
A
#
# COMPACT_ATOMS: atom_id res chain seq x y z
N MET A 1 -0.59 -52.84 -7.02
CA MET A 1 -1.24 -52.99 -5.70
C MET A 1 -2.66 -52.45 -5.80
N SER A 2 -3.62 -52.99 -5.06
CA SER A 2 -4.96 -52.38 -4.95
C SER A 2 -4.87 -51.03 -4.21
N TRP A 3 -5.77 -50.10 -4.52
CA TRP A 3 -5.76 -48.76 -3.91
C TRP A 3 -7.16 -48.33 -3.49
N SER A 4 -7.25 -47.67 -2.32
CA SER A 4 -8.52 -47.17 -1.79
C SER A 4 -8.84 -45.78 -2.35
N CYS A 5 -10.06 -45.59 -2.84
CA CYS A 5 -10.55 -44.31 -3.32
C CYS A 5 -10.69 -43.30 -2.18
N SER A 6 -10.07 -42.11 -2.31
CA SER A 6 -10.14 -41.06 -1.29
C SER A 6 -11.52 -40.40 -1.15
N GLN A 7 -12.41 -40.57 -2.13
CA GLN A 7 -13.76 -39.99 -2.13
C GLN A 7 -14.84 -40.95 -1.62
N CYS A 8 -14.78 -42.24 -2.01
CA CYS A 8 -15.81 -43.22 -1.64
C CYS A 8 -15.28 -44.44 -0.88
N THR A 9 -13.98 -44.48 -0.55
CA THR A 9 -13.30 -45.54 0.21
C THR A 9 -13.30 -46.94 -0.43
N TYR A 10 -13.82 -47.07 -1.66
CA TYR A 10 -13.83 -48.33 -2.40
C TYR A 10 -12.40 -48.79 -2.75
N LEU A 11 -12.11 -50.06 -2.53
CA LEU A 11 -10.81 -50.68 -2.79
C LEU A 11 -10.75 -51.17 -4.25
N ASN A 12 -10.05 -50.41 -5.11
CA ASN A 12 -9.92 -50.74 -6.54
C ASN A 12 -8.92 -51.87 -6.77
N PRO A 13 -9.19 -52.79 -7.73
CA PRO A 13 -8.29 -53.88 -8.05
C PRO A 13 -6.99 -53.37 -8.72
N PRO A 14 -5.89 -54.14 -8.69
CA PRO A 14 -4.60 -53.72 -9.24
C PRO A 14 -4.61 -53.39 -10.74
N SER A 15 -5.59 -53.90 -11.50
CA SER A 15 -5.78 -53.63 -12.93
C SER A 15 -6.30 -52.22 -13.22
N GLN A 16 -6.88 -51.54 -12.23
CA GLN A 16 -7.48 -50.23 -12.39
C GLN A 16 -6.55 -49.15 -11.82
N THR A 17 -5.92 -48.36 -12.69
CA THR A 17 -4.79 -47.49 -12.32
C THR A 17 -5.12 -46.00 -12.32
N SER A 18 -6.17 -45.54 -13.01
CA SER A 18 -6.41 -44.12 -13.26
C SER A 18 -7.64 -43.53 -12.59
N THR A 19 -8.73 -44.29 -12.43
CA THR A 19 -10.00 -43.80 -11.86
C THR A 19 -10.70 -44.87 -11.03
N CYS A 20 -11.48 -44.47 -10.03
CA CYS A 20 -12.23 -45.39 -9.20
C CYS A 20 -13.37 -46.04 -10.00
N GLN A 21 -13.51 -47.36 -9.90
CA GLN A 21 -14.51 -48.12 -10.64
C GLN A 21 -15.96 -47.78 -10.27
N ILE A 22 -16.19 -47.27 -9.05
CA ILE A 22 -17.54 -46.96 -8.55
C ILE A 22 -17.94 -45.51 -8.82
N CYS A 23 -17.05 -44.55 -8.54
CA CYS A 23 -17.38 -43.13 -8.57
C CYS A 23 -16.59 -42.34 -9.62
N LEU A 24 -15.76 -43.01 -10.42
CA LEU A 24 -14.92 -42.44 -11.48
C LEU A 24 -13.91 -41.37 -11.02
N SER A 25 -13.78 -41.17 -9.70
CA SER A 25 -12.81 -40.22 -9.14
C SER A 25 -11.36 -40.68 -9.42
N PRO A 26 -10.46 -39.78 -9.84
CA PRO A 26 -9.10 -40.16 -10.24
C PRO A 26 -8.31 -40.79 -9.09
N SER A 27 -7.42 -41.72 -9.43
CA SER A 27 -6.44 -42.24 -8.48
C SER A 27 -5.53 -41.11 -8.03
N SER A 28 -5.27 -41.03 -6.72
CA SER A 28 -4.64 -39.90 -6.05
C SER A 28 -3.13 -39.75 -6.32
N SER A 29 -2.72 -39.90 -7.58
CA SER A 29 -1.36 -39.64 -8.09
C SER A 29 -1.28 -38.44 -9.05
N SER A 30 -2.35 -37.65 -9.19
CA SER A 30 -2.27 -36.31 -9.78
C SER A 30 -2.65 -35.27 -8.73
N SER A 31 -1.66 -34.82 -7.95
CA SER A 31 -1.80 -33.61 -7.15
C SER A 31 -1.98 -32.44 -8.11
N ALA A 32 -3.22 -32.01 -8.35
CA ALA A 32 -3.48 -30.76 -9.04
C ALA A 32 -2.74 -29.65 -8.28
N GLU A 33 -1.71 -29.08 -8.92
CA GLU A 33 -0.86 -28.05 -8.31
C GLU A 33 -1.73 -26.85 -7.93
N LYS A 34 -1.84 -26.59 -6.63
CA LYS A 34 -2.59 -25.44 -6.14
C LYS A 34 -1.65 -24.23 -6.07
N TRP A 35 -2.11 -23.06 -6.48
CA TRP A 35 -1.34 -21.83 -6.40
C TRP A 35 -2.14 -20.74 -5.70
N SER A 36 -1.49 -20.02 -4.79
CA SER A 36 -2.09 -18.89 -4.08
C SER A 36 -1.95 -17.62 -4.89
N CYS A 37 -3.06 -16.94 -5.12
CA CYS A 37 -3.10 -15.66 -5.83
C CYS A 37 -2.29 -14.61 -5.09
N ASN A 38 -1.32 -14.00 -5.77
CA ASN A 38 -0.51 -12.92 -5.20
C ASN A 38 -1.33 -11.64 -4.92
N ALA A 39 -2.45 -11.42 -5.62
CA ALA A 39 -3.29 -10.25 -5.44
C ALA A 39 -4.40 -10.41 -4.40
N CYS A 40 -4.95 -11.61 -4.21
CA CYS A 40 -6.07 -11.81 -3.26
C CYS A 40 -5.90 -12.99 -2.31
N THR A 41 -4.74 -13.65 -2.33
CA THR A 41 -4.37 -14.81 -1.48
C THR A 41 -5.21 -16.08 -1.72
N PHE A 42 -6.20 -16.03 -2.60
CA PHE A 42 -7.04 -17.18 -2.95
C PHE A 42 -6.23 -18.34 -3.53
N THR A 43 -6.43 -19.54 -3.01
CA THR A 43 -5.77 -20.75 -3.48
C THR A 43 -6.54 -21.36 -4.65
N ASN A 44 -6.03 -21.15 -5.86
CA ASN A 44 -6.58 -21.71 -7.09
C ASN A 44 -6.20 -23.20 -7.21
N THR A 45 -7.07 -23.98 -7.84
CA THR A 45 -6.78 -25.35 -8.27
C THR A 45 -6.08 -25.36 -9.63
N GLY A 46 -5.04 -26.18 -9.79
CA GLY A 46 -4.20 -26.21 -11.00
C GLY A 46 -4.99 -26.43 -12.30
N GLY A 47 -4.61 -25.71 -13.35
CA GLY A 47 -5.23 -25.75 -14.67
C GLY A 47 -5.58 -24.38 -15.26
N ASN A 48 -5.83 -23.38 -14.39
CA ASN A 48 -6.12 -22.01 -14.79
C ASN A 48 -4.94 -21.07 -14.49
N SER A 49 -4.49 -20.35 -15.51
CA SER A 49 -3.47 -19.29 -15.39
C SER A 49 -4.00 -18.01 -14.77
N ASN A 50 -5.30 -17.90 -14.50
CA ASN A 50 -5.93 -16.70 -13.96
C ASN A 50 -6.65 -17.05 -12.67
N CYS A 51 -6.56 -16.17 -11.69
CA CYS A 51 -7.23 -16.36 -10.41
C CYS A 51 -8.74 -16.34 -10.60
N GLU A 52 -9.44 -17.35 -10.09
CA GLU A 52 -10.89 -17.49 -10.22
C GLU A 52 -11.67 -16.35 -9.55
N ILE A 53 -11.05 -15.70 -8.55
CA ILE A 53 -11.69 -14.65 -7.76
C ILE A 53 -11.45 -13.27 -8.33
N CYS A 54 -10.18 -12.91 -8.59
CA CYS A 54 -9.82 -11.55 -8.96
C CYS A 54 -9.32 -11.40 -10.41
N GLY A 55 -9.22 -12.50 -11.16
CA GLY A 55 -8.75 -12.51 -12.55
C GLY A 55 -7.24 -12.38 -12.72
N THR A 56 -6.49 -12.14 -11.64
CA THR A 56 -5.04 -11.93 -11.65
C THR A 56 -4.32 -13.14 -12.24
N THR A 57 -3.45 -12.91 -13.21
CA THR A 57 -2.72 -13.96 -13.92
C THR A 57 -1.55 -14.49 -13.08
N LEU A 58 -1.34 -15.81 -13.11
CA LEU A 58 -0.22 -16.51 -12.51
C LEU A 58 1.10 -15.91 -13.04
N PRO A 59 2.06 -15.55 -12.17
CA PRO A 59 3.37 -15.10 -12.61
C PRO A 59 4.08 -16.19 -13.44
N VAL A 60 4.69 -15.80 -14.55
CA VAL A 60 5.37 -16.69 -15.52
C VAL A 60 6.45 -17.59 -14.88
N SER A 61 6.94 -17.24 -13.69
CA SER A 61 7.97 -17.96 -12.95
C SER A 61 7.53 -19.28 -12.28
N LEU A 62 6.24 -19.67 -12.34
CA LEU A 62 5.72 -20.92 -11.76
C LEU A 62 5.29 -21.96 -12.80
N ILE A 63 5.54 -21.72 -14.09
CA ILE A 63 5.27 -22.69 -15.14
C ILE A 63 6.46 -23.67 -15.20
N SER A 64 6.37 -24.79 -14.48
CA SER A 64 7.25 -25.94 -14.72
C SER A 64 6.45 -27.14 -15.24
N ASP A 65 6.88 -27.56 -16.44
CA ASP A 65 6.74 -28.86 -17.09
C ASP A 65 5.37 -29.35 -17.57
N CYS A 66 5.03 -28.96 -18.81
CA CYS A 66 4.27 -29.82 -19.72
C CYS A 66 4.73 -29.66 -21.18
N LYS A 67 5.71 -30.50 -21.53
CA LYS A 67 6.04 -31.10 -22.84
C LYS A 67 6.44 -30.20 -24.03
N GLU A 68 7.66 -30.47 -24.51
CA GLU A 68 8.19 -30.18 -25.83
C GLU A 68 7.15 -30.34 -26.95
N LEU A 69 7.01 -29.28 -27.75
CA LEU A 69 6.79 -29.42 -29.18
C LEU A 69 7.81 -28.51 -29.87
N ASP A 70 8.67 -29.16 -30.63
CA ASP A 70 9.78 -28.59 -31.38
C ASP A 70 9.29 -27.86 -32.65
N LEU A 71 10.15 -26.91 -33.05
CA LEU A 71 10.37 -26.34 -34.38
C LEU A 71 9.53 -25.15 -34.88
N GLY A 72 10.21 -24.00 -34.99
CA GLY A 72 9.84 -22.97 -35.98
C GLY A 72 10.34 -21.54 -35.79
N SER A 73 11.66 -21.32 -35.75
CA SER A 73 12.41 -20.16 -36.31
C SER A 73 11.82 -18.73 -36.24
N SER A 74 12.54 -17.79 -35.61
CA SER A 74 13.37 -16.78 -36.32
C SER A 74 13.76 -15.58 -35.44
N ILE A 75 15.06 -15.50 -35.12
CA ILE A 75 16.00 -14.36 -35.21
C ILE A 75 15.48 -12.94 -34.88
N GLY A 76 16.15 -12.30 -33.91
CA GLY A 76 16.09 -10.86 -33.72
C GLY A 76 16.98 -10.28 -32.63
N SER A 77 18.22 -10.76 -32.47
CA SER A 77 19.22 -10.13 -31.60
C SER A 77 19.71 -8.81 -32.21
N MET A 78 19.53 -7.69 -31.52
CA MET A 78 20.40 -6.52 -31.64
C MET A 78 20.58 -5.84 -30.28
N LEU A 79 21.51 -6.38 -29.51
CA LEU A 79 22.32 -5.63 -28.57
C LEU A 79 23.47 -5.01 -29.36
N LEU A 80 23.83 -3.75 -29.09
CA LEU A 80 25.21 -3.23 -29.02
C LEU A 80 25.19 -1.73 -28.58
N PRO A 81 26.31 -1.16 -28.11
CA PRO A 81 26.39 -0.50 -26.81
C PRO A 81 26.76 0.99 -26.87
N PHE A 82 26.69 1.65 -25.71
CA PHE A 82 27.28 2.96 -25.46
C PHE A 82 28.81 2.88 -25.32
N GLU A 83 29.53 3.85 -25.90
CA GLU A 83 30.81 4.37 -25.40
C GLU A 83 31.09 5.82 -25.92
N PRO A 84 32.03 6.59 -25.32
CA PRO A 84 31.86 8.03 -25.08
C PRO A 84 32.86 8.98 -25.80
N SER A 85 32.52 10.28 -25.77
CA SER A 85 33.37 11.51 -25.78
C SER A 85 34.37 11.77 -26.93
N ASN A 86 34.25 12.94 -27.61
CA ASN A 86 35.33 13.95 -27.65
C ASN A 86 34.98 15.30 -28.31
N LYS A 87 35.71 16.33 -27.85
CA LYS A 87 35.68 17.77 -28.19
C LYS A 87 36.28 18.11 -29.57
N ARG A 88 35.83 19.24 -30.17
CA ARG A 88 36.58 20.38 -30.81
C ARG A 88 35.56 21.26 -31.60
N LYS A 89 35.40 22.58 -31.34
CA LYS A 89 36.03 23.78 -31.99
C LYS A 89 36.01 23.71 -33.52
N GLU A 90 35.63 24.70 -34.34
CA GLU A 90 35.51 26.17 -34.28
C GLU A 90 34.84 26.62 -35.62
N GLY A 91 34.27 27.84 -35.74
CA GLY A 91 34.03 28.47 -37.05
C GLY A 91 32.81 29.40 -37.17
N ASP A 92 33.06 30.71 -37.23
CA ASP A 92 32.15 31.86 -37.28
C ASP A 92 31.24 32.02 -38.52
N SER A 93 30.13 32.74 -38.36
CA SER A 93 29.86 33.99 -39.11
C SER A 93 28.60 34.74 -38.60
N GLU A 94 28.78 36.04 -38.40
CA GLU A 94 27.84 37.02 -37.87
C GLU A 94 26.68 37.36 -38.83
N SER A 95 25.52 37.74 -38.27
CA SER A 95 24.90 39.02 -38.62
C SER A 95 23.97 39.52 -37.50
N SER A 96 24.18 40.77 -37.16
CA SER A 96 23.60 41.53 -36.05
C SER A 96 22.38 42.35 -36.46
N VAL A 97 21.32 42.35 -35.67
CA VAL A 97 20.51 43.57 -35.40
C VAL A 97 20.00 43.49 -33.95
N GLY A 98 20.43 44.44 -33.13
CA GLY A 98 20.15 44.46 -31.69
C GLY A 98 18.94 45.32 -31.31
N PHE A 99 18.35 45.02 -30.15
CA PHE A 99 17.62 45.99 -29.33
C PHE A 99 17.89 45.71 -27.84
N ARG A 100 18.14 46.79 -27.09
CA ARG A 100 18.64 46.82 -25.71
C ARG A 100 17.54 46.61 -24.66
N LEU A 101 17.91 45.91 -23.58
CA LEU A 101 17.20 45.77 -22.29
C LEU A 101 17.13 47.08 -21.48
N PRO A 102 16.33 47.08 -20.40
CA PRO A 102 16.80 47.57 -19.10
C PRO A 102 17.01 46.45 -18.07
N LYS A 103 18.15 46.54 -17.37
CA LYS A 103 18.61 45.69 -16.27
C LYS A 103 17.84 46.02 -14.98
N ILE A 104 17.53 45.00 -14.16
CA ILE A 104 17.33 45.16 -12.72
C ILE A 104 18.35 44.28 -11.99
N ALA A 105 18.98 44.88 -10.99
CA ALA A 105 20.20 44.44 -10.32
C ALA A 105 19.99 43.22 -9.42
N LYS A 106 20.96 42.29 -9.45
CA LYS A 106 21.15 41.25 -8.45
C LYS A 106 21.67 41.88 -7.15
N LYS A 107 20.87 41.87 -6.10
CA LYS A 107 21.35 42.09 -4.73
C LYS A 107 21.87 40.75 -4.19
N LYS A 108 23.17 40.70 -3.93
CA LYS A 108 23.86 39.58 -3.28
C LYS A 108 23.73 39.83 -1.78
N GLU A 109 22.77 39.19 -1.12
CA GLU A 109 22.67 39.20 0.33
C GLU A 109 23.55 38.07 0.89
N SER A 110 24.48 38.47 1.74
CA SER A 110 25.39 37.63 2.50
C SER A 110 24.62 36.80 3.52
N LEU A 111 24.80 35.49 3.46
CA LEU A 111 24.40 34.56 4.51
C LEU A 111 25.25 34.87 5.76
N LEU A 112 24.67 35.61 6.69
CA LEU A 112 25.09 35.59 8.08
C LEU A 112 24.36 34.41 8.72
N GLU A 113 25.13 33.46 9.25
CA GLU A 113 24.66 32.41 10.13
C GLU A 113 24.05 33.07 11.37
N ASP A 114 22.74 33.21 11.40
CA ASP A 114 22.02 33.58 12.61
C ASP A 114 21.74 32.31 13.39
N ASN A 115 22.64 32.03 14.33
CA ASN A 115 22.58 30.91 15.26
C ASN A 115 21.62 31.26 16.41
N THR A 116 20.38 31.62 16.07
CA THR A 116 19.28 31.74 17.02
C THR A 116 18.59 30.39 17.12
N GLN A 117 18.76 29.71 18.24
CA GLN A 117 17.87 28.64 18.68
C GLN A 117 16.46 29.21 18.74
N ASP A 118 15.69 29.04 17.67
CA ASP A 118 14.29 29.38 17.66
C ASP A 118 13.58 28.45 18.66
N ALA A 119 13.19 29.03 19.79
CA ALA A 119 12.23 28.46 20.73
C ALA A 119 10.80 28.45 20.14
N GLY A 120 10.70 28.27 18.82
CA GLY A 120 9.48 28.17 18.05
C GLY A 120 8.78 26.83 18.26
N LEU A 121 7.46 26.89 18.15
CA LEU A 121 6.55 25.76 18.10
C LEU A 121 7.02 24.80 16.98
N SER A 122 7.54 23.62 17.31
CA SER A 122 7.86 22.62 16.28
C SER A 122 6.56 22.01 15.79
N THR A 123 6.30 22.16 14.49
CA THR A 123 5.16 21.55 13.80
C THR A 123 5.62 20.27 13.13
N LEU A 124 4.84 19.20 13.28
CA LEU A 124 5.07 17.93 12.60
C LEU A 124 3.85 17.52 11.79
N LYS A 125 4.10 17.01 10.59
CA LYS A 125 3.10 16.41 9.71
C LYS A 125 3.31 14.90 9.62
N ILE A 126 2.28 14.15 9.98
CA ILE A 126 2.27 12.69 9.89
C ILE A 126 1.24 12.28 8.84
N LEU A 127 1.68 11.57 7.81
CA LEU A 127 0.83 11.01 6.75
C LEU A 127 0.47 9.56 7.08
N THR A 128 -0.78 9.15 6.87
CA THR A 128 -1.15 7.75 6.68
C THR A 128 -1.83 7.54 5.33
N TYR A 129 -1.46 6.47 4.62
CA TYR A 129 -2.01 6.19 3.29
C TYR A 129 -1.93 4.67 2.96
N ASN A 130 -3.08 4.02 2.77
CA ASN A 130 -3.15 2.72 2.08
C ASN A 130 -2.92 2.93 0.57
N VAL A 131 -1.81 2.42 0.03
CA VAL A 131 -1.36 2.71 -1.35
C VAL A 131 -2.01 1.82 -2.41
N TRP A 132 -2.83 0.86 -1.96
CA TRP A 132 -3.52 -0.13 -2.77
C TRP A 132 -2.61 -1.04 -3.57
N PHE A 133 -2.49 -2.30 -3.13
CA PHE A 133 -1.62 -3.31 -3.74
C PHE A 133 -2.06 -3.78 -5.13
N ARG A 134 -3.11 -3.20 -5.73
CA ARG A 134 -3.61 -3.59 -7.06
C ARG A 134 -2.68 -3.13 -8.17
N GLU A 135 -1.65 -3.93 -8.44
CA GLU A 135 -0.54 -3.60 -9.35
C GLU A 135 -0.90 -3.62 -10.84
N ASP A 136 -1.96 -4.33 -11.24
CA ASP A 136 -2.42 -4.38 -12.63
C ASP A 136 -3.05 -3.05 -13.11
N LEU A 137 -3.31 -2.11 -12.20
CA LEU A 137 -3.96 -0.84 -12.50
C LEU A 137 -2.96 0.32 -12.35
N GLU A 138 -2.37 0.73 -13.48
CA GLU A 138 -1.56 1.94 -13.67
C GLU A 138 -0.53 2.21 -12.55
N LEU A 139 0.09 1.15 -12.02
CA LEU A 139 0.91 1.18 -10.81
C LEU A 139 1.92 2.33 -10.78
N SER A 140 2.79 2.43 -11.80
CA SER A 140 3.83 3.46 -11.83
C SER A 140 3.27 4.87 -11.84
N LYS A 141 2.15 5.12 -12.53
CA LYS A 141 1.53 6.45 -12.58
C LYS A 141 0.81 6.77 -11.27
N ARG A 142 0.15 5.79 -10.64
CA ARG A 142 -0.45 5.93 -9.30
C ARG A 142 0.62 6.27 -8.25
N MET A 143 1.70 5.51 -8.22
CA MET A 143 2.79 5.73 -7.27
C MET A 143 3.54 7.03 -7.53
N LYS A 144 3.67 7.46 -8.81
CA LYS A 144 4.17 8.79 -9.13
C LYS A 144 3.25 9.88 -8.58
N ALA A 145 1.94 9.79 -8.80
CA ALA A 145 0.98 10.78 -8.29
C ALA A 145 0.98 10.84 -6.75
N LEU A 146 1.12 9.71 -6.07
CA LEU A 146 1.36 9.67 -4.63
C LEU A 146 2.68 10.35 -4.24
N GLY A 147 3.75 10.14 -5.02
CA GLY A 147 5.02 10.85 -4.87
C GLY A 147 4.87 12.37 -4.99
N ASP A 148 4.09 12.85 -5.96
CA ASP A 148 3.81 14.27 -6.15
C ASP A 148 3.09 14.86 -4.92
N LEU A 149 2.16 14.11 -4.30
CA LEU A 149 1.50 14.49 -3.02
C LEU A 149 2.51 14.55 -1.86
N ILE A 150 3.44 13.60 -1.78
CA ILE A 150 4.49 13.57 -0.75
C ILE A 150 5.39 14.80 -0.89
N GLU A 151 5.79 15.17 -2.10
CA GLU A 151 6.59 16.37 -2.36
C GLU A 151 5.82 17.65 -2.02
N GLN A 152 4.54 17.72 -2.40
CA GLN A 152 3.67 18.86 -2.11
C GLN A 152 3.49 19.10 -0.61
N HIS A 153 3.18 18.05 0.15
CA HIS A 153 2.83 18.19 1.56
C HIS A 153 4.03 18.06 2.50
N SER A 154 5.11 17.45 2.03
CA SER A 154 6.38 17.22 2.74
C SER A 154 6.17 16.70 4.17
N PRO A 155 5.49 15.54 4.36
CA PRO A 155 5.29 14.97 5.69
C PRO A 155 6.62 14.63 6.35
N ASP A 156 6.67 14.73 7.68
CA ASP A 156 7.84 14.40 8.51
C ASP A 156 7.91 12.90 8.80
N VAL A 157 6.76 12.27 8.97
CA VAL A 157 6.62 10.81 9.13
C VAL A 157 5.51 10.32 8.20
N MET A 158 5.71 9.16 7.57
CA MET A 158 4.71 8.52 6.70
C MET A 158 4.45 7.09 7.13
N CYS A 159 3.16 6.73 7.20
CA CYS A 159 2.61 5.44 7.54
C CYS A 159 1.94 4.86 6.30
N PHE A 160 2.60 3.95 5.58
CA PHE A 160 2.00 3.30 4.42
C PHE A 160 1.50 1.89 4.75
N GLN A 161 0.37 1.53 4.14
CA GLN A 161 -0.21 0.19 4.17
C GLN A 161 -0.29 -0.35 2.74
N GLU A 162 -0.36 -1.68 2.59
CA GLU A 162 -0.40 -2.36 1.28
C GLU A 162 0.80 -2.10 0.37
N VAL A 163 1.97 -1.81 0.93
CA VAL A 163 3.19 -1.68 0.15
C VAL A 163 3.64 -3.06 -0.31
N THR A 164 3.69 -3.27 -1.62
CA THR A 164 4.25 -4.47 -2.25
C THR A 164 5.74 -4.29 -2.54
N PRO A 165 6.47 -5.37 -2.87
CA PRO A 165 7.86 -5.27 -3.32
C PRO A 165 8.06 -4.34 -4.53
N ASN A 166 7.14 -4.34 -5.49
CA ASN A 166 7.23 -3.47 -6.67
C ASN A 166 6.96 -2.00 -6.31
N ILE A 167 5.98 -1.73 -5.45
CA ILE A 167 5.72 -0.37 -4.95
C ILE A 167 6.92 0.14 -4.17
N TYR A 168 7.48 -0.68 -3.28
CA TYR A 168 8.70 -0.36 -2.54
C TYR A 168 9.84 0.02 -3.49
N HIS A 169 10.05 -0.75 -4.57
CA HIS A 169 11.08 -0.44 -5.56
C HIS A 169 10.84 0.90 -6.28
N ILE A 170 9.58 1.22 -6.64
CA ILE A 170 9.22 2.52 -7.22
C ILE A 170 9.53 3.66 -6.24
N PHE A 171 9.18 3.48 -4.96
CA PHE A 171 9.50 4.46 -3.92
C PHE A 171 11.00 4.68 -3.76
N GLN A 172 11.81 3.62 -3.77
CA GLN A 172 13.28 3.74 -3.70
C GLN A 172 13.89 4.58 -4.83
N GLN A 173 13.26 4.60 -6.01
CA GLN A 173 13.69 5.38 -7.16
C GLN A 173 13.19 6.83 -7.14
N SER A 174 12.27 7.17 -6.24
CA SER A 174 11.66 8.49 -6.18
C SER A 174 12.64 9.54 -5.61
N SER A 175 12.53 10.78 -6.11
CA SER A 175 13.35 11.94 -5.70
C SER A 175 13.31 12.20 -4.19
N TRP A 176 12.15 12.02 -3.57
CA TRP A 176 11.94 12.26 -2.14
C TRP A 176 12.54 11.16 -1.24
N TRP A 177 12.84 9.96 -1.75
CA TRP A 177 13.23 8.81 -0.94
C TRP A 177 14.42 9.07 -0.02
N LYS A 178 15.47 9.71 -0.55
CA LYS A 178 16.74 9.95 0.17
C LYS A 178 16.59 10.83 1.40
N ALA A 179 15.49 11.58 1.52
CA ALA A 179 15.21 12.40 2.68
C ALA A 179 14.67 11.60 3.88
N TYR A 180 14.30 10.33 3.69
CA TYR A 180 13.62 9.53 4.71
C TYR A 180 14.45 8.31 5.14
N HIS A 181 14.47 8.07 6.45
CA HIS A 181 14.83 6.79 7.03
C HIS A 181 13.67 5.80 6.87
N CYS A 182 13.97 4.54 6.58
CA CYS A 182 12.97 3.51 6.28
C CYS A 182 12.98 2.37 7.29
N SER A 183 11.80 1.92 7.71
CA SER A 183 11.62 0.79 8.63
C SER A 183 11.83 -0.57 7.97
N VAL A 184 11.70 -0.65 6.65
CA VAL A 184 11.77 -1.90 5.89
C VAL A 184 13.22 -2.14 5.47
N SER A 185 13.75 -3.30 5.85
CA SER A 185 15.08 -3.74 5.44
C SER A 185 15.04 -4.51 4.12
N THR A 186 16.17 -4.57 3.43
CA THR A 186 16.35 -5.36 2.19
C THR A 186 16.01 -6.85 2.37
N ALA A 187 16.16 -7.38 3.59
CA ALA A 187 15.84 -8.76 3.90
C ALA A 187 14.32 -9.01 4.06
N MET A 188 13.52 -7.98 4.38
CA MET A 188 12.09 -8.14 4.69
C MET A 188 11.18 -8.12 3.47
N TYR A 189 11.48 -7.36 2.42
CA TYR A 189 10.53 -7.18 1.32
C TYR A 189 10.40 -8.39 0.39
N ASN A 190 11.37 -9.32 0.36
CA ASN A 190 11.29 -10.52 -0.51
C ASN A 190 10.40 -11.64 0.06
N VAL A 191 9.88 -11.50 1.28
CA VAL A 191 9.20 -12.60 2.00
C VAL A 191 7.67 -12.42 2.04
N LYS A 192 7.18 -11.18 2.03
CA LYS A 192 5.75 -10.88 2.15
C LYS A 192 5.18 -10.31 0.84
N PRO A 193 3.93 -10.67 0.47
CA PRO A 193 3.28 -10.12 -0.72
C PRO A 193 3.00 -8.62 -0.60
N TYR A 194 2.73 -8.15 0.62
CA TYR A 194 2.63 -6.73 0.97
C TYR A 194 2.92 -6.54 2.47
N PHE A 195 3.21 -5.30 2.88
CA PHE A 195 3.57 -4.95 4.26
C PHE A 195 3.22 -3.50 4.58
N CYS A 196 3.31 -3.15 5.87
CA CYS A 196 3.30 -1.76 6.31
C CYS A 196 4.71 -1.17 6.25
N MET A 197 4.84 0.10 5.92
CA MET A 197 6.13 0.81 5.84
C MET A 197 6.07 2.14 6.58
N LEU A 198 7.02 2.36 7.48
CA LEU A 198 7.24 3.66 8.13
C LEU A 198 8.44 4.35 7.49
N LEU A 199 8.27 5.64 7.20
CA LEU A 199 9.32 6.53 6.71
C LEU A 199 9.40 7.77 7.61
N SER A 200 10.61 8.24 7.92
CA SER A 200 10.80 9.44 8.76
C SER A 200 11.92 10.35 8.24
N LYS A 201 11.64 11.65 8.09
CA LYS A 201 12.66 12.70 7.93
C LYS A 201 13.35 13.05 9.25
N VAL A 202 12.62 12.89 10.35
CA VAL A 202 13.09 13.20 11.70
C VAL A 202 14.02 12.07 12.16
N PRO A 203 15.09 12.38 12.92
CA PRO A 203 15.99 11.36 13.47
C PRO A 203 15.23 10.24 14.19
N VAL A 204 15.50 9.00 13.76
CA VAL A 204 14.86 7.80 14.28
C VAL A 204 15.76 7.17 15.33
N LYS A 205 15.22 6.91 16.52
CA LYS A 205 15.89 6.12 17.55
C LYS A 205 15.76 4.63 17.29
N SER A 206 14.57 4.19 16.88
CA SER A 206 14.32 2.78 16.57
C SER A 206 13.15 2.59 15.60
N PHE A 207 13.21 1.47 14.89
CA PHE A 207 12.08 0.85 14.21
C PHE A 207 11.83 -0.52 14.84
N SER A 208 10.57 -0.88 14.99
CA SER A 208 10.17 -2.21 15.42
C SER A 208 8.90 -2.63 14.71
N CYS A 209 8.70 -3.95 14.60
CA CYS A 209 7.55 -4.52 13.96
C CYS A 209 7.11 -5.78 14.72
N LYS A 210 5.83 -5.84 15.09
CA LYS A 210 5.26 -6.94 15.86
C LYS A 210 4.07 -7.55 15.10
N PRO A 211 4.19 -8.80 14.61
CA PRO A 211 3.07 -9.51 14.00
C PRO A 211 1.93 -9.74 15.02
N PHE A 212 0.68 -9.67 14.56
CA PHE A 212 -0.45 -10.09 15.37
C PHE A 212 -0.63 -11.60 15.27
N SER A 213 -0.67 -12.28 16.42
CA SER A 213 -0.73 -13.74 16.47
C SER A 213 -2.05 -14.31 15.94
N ASN A 214 -3.12 -13.52 15.98
CA ASN A 214 -4.44 -13.88 15.47
C ASN A 214 -4.65 -13.49 14.00
N SER A 215 -3.64 -12.93 13.33
CA SER A 215 -3.79 -12.50 11.94
C SER A 215 -3.73 -13.66 10.96
N ILE A 216 -4.60 -13.63 9.97
CA ILE A 216 -4.65 -14.60 8.87
C ILE A 216 -4.09 -13.96 7.59
N MET A 217 -4.11 -12.63 7.51
CA MET A 217 -3.60 -11.83 6.40
C MET A 217 -2.21 -11.21 6.68
N GLY A 218 -1.47 -11.76 7.64
CA GLY A 218 -0.09 -11.32 7.95
C GLY A 218 0.03 -9.92 8.52
N ARG A 219 -1.00 -9.44 9.24
CA ARG A 219 -1.07 -8.10 9.82
C ARG A 219 -0.11 -7.94 11.00
N GLU A 220 0.35 -6.71 11.17
CA GLU A 220 1.39 -6.36 12.14
C GLU A 220 1.24 -4.92 12.63
N LEU A 221 1.84 -4.64 13.78
CA LEU A 221 2.05 -3.30 14.32
C LEU A 221 3.48 -2.86 14.03
N CYS A 222 3.66 -1.88 13.17
CA CYS A 222 4.94 -1.22 12.94
C CYS A 222 5.03 0.03 13.82
N VAL A 223 6.16 0.24 14.48
CA VAL A 223 6.38 1.35 15.41
C VAL A 223 7.74 1.99 15.13
N THR A 224 7.79 3.32 15.15
CA THR A 224 9.02 4.09 15.19
C THR A 224 9.01 5.03 16.39
N GLU A 225 10.15 5.15 17.06
CA GLU A 225 10.40 6.23 18.02
C GLU A 225 11.31 7.26 17.36
N ILE A 226 10.84 8.51 17.28
CA ILE A 226 11.59 9.63 16.73
C ILE A 226 11.95 10.63 17.83
N GLU A 227 13.04 11.37 17.61
CA GLU A 227 13.46 12.47 18.46
C GLU A 227 13.26 13.81 17.74
N VAL A 228 12.25 14.57 18.18
CA VAL A 228 11.82 15.82 17.52
C VAL A 228 12.72 16.97 17.94
N LYS A 229 13.03 17.04 19.23
CA LYS A 229 14.05 17.90 19.86
C LYS A 229 14.68 17.11 21.00
N ALA A 230 15.84 17.54 21.49
CA ALA A 230 16.52 16.88 22.61
C ALA A 230 15.54 16.64 23.78
N GLY A 231 15.30 15.37 24.11
CA GLY A 231 14.40 14.96 25.20
C GLY A 231 12.89 15.02 24.89
N LYS A 232 12.47 15.45 23.70
CA LYS A 232 11.07 15.38 23.23
C LYS A 232 10.91 14.26 22.20
N SER A 233 10.58 13.06 22.65
CA SER A 233 10.29 11.92 21.78
C SER A 233 8.82 11.83 21.39
N LEU A 234 8.58 11.25 20.21
CA LEU A 234 7.26 10.90 19.72
C LEU A 234 7.31 9.45 19.22
N VAL A 235 6.33 8.65 19.63
CA VAL A 235 6.12 7.32 19.06
C VAL A 235 5.09 7.45 17.94
N VAL A 236 5.46 7.02 16.73
CA VAL A 236 4.53 6.92 15.61
C VAL A 236 4.37 5.45 15.25
N ALA A 237 3.13 4.99 15.18
CA ALA A 237 2.81 3.60 14.86
C ALA A 237 1.87 3.52 13.67
N THR A 238 1.97 2.43 12.92
CA THR A 238 1.06 2.07 11.85
C THR A 238 0.69 0.61 11.86
N SER A 239 -0.53 0.34 11.40
CA SER A 239 -0.99 -1.00 11.12
C SER A 239 -1.97 -0.99 9.96
N HIS A 240 -2.18 -2.16 9.38
CA HIS A 240 -3.29 -2.45 8.50
C HIS A 240 -4.10 -3.57 9.17
N LEU A 241 -5.13 -3.24 9.95
CA LEU A 241 -5.86 -4.24 10.74
C LEU A 241 -6.68 -5.18 9.85
N GLU A 242 -7.04 -6.36 10.37
CA GLU A 242 -7.68 -7.44 9.60
C GLU A 242 -8.88 -6.94 8.78
N SER A 243 -8.81 -7.09 7.45
CA SER A 243 -9.85 -6.59 6.54
C SER A 243 -11.05 -7.54 6.49
N PRO A 244 -12.27 -7.03 6.25
CA PRO A 244 -13.37 -7.88 5.79
C PRO A 244 -13.02 -8.54 4.45
N CYS A 245 -13.13 -9.85 4.35
CA CYS A 245 -12.87 -10.59 3.10
C CYS A 245 -14.01 -11.58 2.83
N PRO A 246 -15.17 -11.09 2.35
CA PRO A 246 -16.28 -11.95 1.98
C PRO A 246 -15.89 -12.79 0.75
N ALA A 247 -15.48 -14.04 1.00
CA ALA A 247 -14.98 -14.94 -0.02
C ALA A 247 -15.66 -16.32 0.08
N PRO A 248 -15.68 -17.12 -1.00
CA PRO A 248 -16.16 -18.50 -0.94
C PRO A 248 -15.47 -19.29 0.20
N PRO A 249 -16.17 -20.24 0.83
CA PRO A 249 -17.53 -20.68 0.51
C PRO A 249 -18.64 -19.88 1.21
N LYS A 250 -18.33 -19.10 2.25
CA LYS A 250 -19.34 -18.49 3.12
C LYS A 250 -19.75 -17.07 2.73
N TRP A 251 -18.87 -16.32 2.06
CA TRP A 251 -19.10 -14.93 1.65
C TRP A 251 -19.41 -13.93 2.79
N ASP A 252 -19.13 -14.30 4.04
CA ASP A 252 -19.49 -13.53 5.25
C ASP A 252 -18.30 -13.31 6.20
N GLN A 253 -17.07 -13.59 5.78
CA GLN A 253 -15.88 -13.47 6.64
C GLN A 253 -15.50 -12.00 6.85
N MET A 254 -16.04 -11.40 7.92
CA MET A 254 -15.83 -9.99 8.25
C MET A 254 -14.62 -9.75 9.18
N TYR A 255 -14.09 -10.79 9.83
CA TYR A 255 -12.93 -10.74 10.73
C TYR A 255 -13.00 -9.65 11.83
N SER A 256 -14.22 -9.33 12.28
CA SER A 256 -14.47 -8.29 13.28
C SER A 256 -13.77 -8.60 14.61
N LYS A 257 -13.86 -9.85 15.08
CA LYS A 257 -13.22 -10.27 16.33
C LYS A 257 -11.71 -10.10 16.27
N GLU A 258 -11.09 -10.56 15.19
CA GLU A 258 -9.65 -10.48 14.97
C GLU A 258 -9.19 -9.02 14.97
N ARG A 259 -9.86 -8.18 14.17
CA ARG A 259 -9.59 -6.75 14.07
C ARG A 259 -9.75 -6.01 15.39
N VAL A 260 -10.78 -6.31 16.18
CA VAL A 260 -11.00 -5.71 17.51
C VAL A 260 -9.88 -6.12 18.48
N ASP A 261 -9.50 -7.40 18.49
CA ASP A 261 -8.41 -7.90 19.34
C ASP A 261 -7.06 -7.25 18.97
N GLN A 262 -6.79 -7.09 17.66
CA GLN A 262 -5.59 -6.41 17.16
C GLN A 262 -5.54 -4.93 17.57
N ALA A 263 -6.65 -4.19 17.44
CA ALA A 263 -6.72 -2.79 17.87
C ALA A 263 -6.44 -2.64 19.37
N LYS A 264 -7.01 -3.51 20.21
CA LYS A 264 -6.75 -3.54 21.67
C LYS A 264 -5.29 -3.87 21.97
N GLU A 265 -4.72 -4.86 21.28
CA GLU A 265 -3.32 -5.25 21.44
C GLU A 265 -2.38 -4.10 21.08
N ALA A 266 -2.65 -3.39 19.97
CA ALA A 266 -1.86 -2.25 19.53
C ALA A 266 -1.90 -1.11 20.55
N LEU A 267 -3.09 -0.67 20.96
CA LEU A 267 -3.24 0.40 21.95
C LEU A 267 -2.59 0.03 23.29
N THR A 268 -2.75 -1.22 23.73
CA THR A 268 -2.12 -1.71 24.98
C THR A 268 -0.60 -1.69 24.90
N SER A 269 -0.03 -2.00 23.73
CA SER A 269 1.42 -1.99 23.51
C SER A 269 1.99 -0.57 23.51
N LEU A 270 1.19 0.43 23.13
CA LEU A 270 1.61 1.83 22.98
C LEU A 270 1.32 2.70 24.21
N LYS A 271 0.45 2.26 25.14
CA LYS A 271 -0.11 3.09 26.22
C LYS A 271 0.89 3.72 27.20
N ASN A 272 2.09 3.14 27.33
CA ASN A 272 3.11 3.61 28.28
C ASN A 272 3.98 4.73 27.71
N SER A 273 3.85 5.02 26.42
CA SER A 273 4.57 6.09 25.76
C SER A 273 3.90 7.43 26.02
N ARG A 274 4.72 8.45 26.31
CA ARG A 274 4.26 9.79 26.69
C ARG A 274 3.52 10.54 25.57
N ASN A 275 4.00 10.39 24.33
CA ASN A 275 3.40 10.95 23.14
C ASN A 275 3.30 9.85 22.07
N VAL A 276 2.10 9.58 21.60
CA VAL A 276 1.81 8.57 20.59
C VAL A 276 0.88 9.11 19.52
N VAL A 277 1.24 8.84 18.26
CA VAL A 277 0.35 8.91 17.10
C VAL A 277 0.27 7.51 16.49
N PHE A 278 -0.90 6.88 16.57
CA PHE A 278 -1.18 5.61 15.92
C PHE A 278 -2.10 5.83 14.73
N GLY A 279 -1.57 5.70 13.51
CA GLY A 279 -2.29 5.95 12.27
C GLY A 279 -2.19 4.81 11.28
N GLY A 280 -3.24 4.55 10.51
CA GLY A 280 -3.25 3.44 9.57
C GLY A 280 -4.63 3.12 9.04
N ASP A 281 -4.68 2.14 8.15
CA ASP A 281 -5.94 1.52 7.73
C ASP A 281 -6.42 0.56 8.82
N MET A 282 -7.40 1.03 9.59
CA MET A 282 -7.96 0.28 10.70
C MET A 282 -9.02 -0.72 10.24
N ASN A 283 -9.42 -0.73 8.96
CA ASN A 283 -10.54 -1.50 8.43
C ASN A 283 -11.84 -1.42 9.26
N TRP A 284 -11.98 -0.34 10.04
CA TRP A 284 -12.95 -0.30 11.13
C TRP A 284 -14.34 0.04 10.63
N ASP A 285 -15.32 -0.78 11.02
CA ASP A 285 -16.73 -0.52 10.78
C ASP A 285 -17.43 -0.32 12.12
N ASP A 286 -17.74 0.93 12.48
CA ASP A 286 -18.34 1.25 13.78
C ASP A 286 -19.68 0.53 14.04
N LYS A 287 -20.38 0.06 12.99
CA LYS A 287 -21.61 -0.74 13.14
C LYS A 287 -21.34 -2.21 13.45
N LEU A 288 -20.27 -2.78 12.88
CA LEU A 288 -19.92 -4.20 13.03
C LEU A 288 -18.98 -4.42 14.22
N ASP A 289 -17.97 -3.57 14.35
CA ASP A 289 -16.90 -3.67 15.35
C ASP A 289 -17.21 -2.91 16.64
N GLY A 290 -18.24 -2.06 16.61
CA GLY A 290 -18.60 -1.16 17.70
C GLY A 290 -17.66 0.04 17.81
N LYS A 291 -17.65 0.68 18.99
CA LYS A 291 -16.78 1.83 19.25
C LYS A 291 -15.31 1.40 19.22
N PHE A 292 -14.48 2.15 18.50
CA PHE A 292 -13.03 1.94 18.50
C PHE A 292 -12.50 1.94 19.94
N PRO A 293 -11.66 0.97 20.36
CA PRO A 293 -11.34 0.71 21.75
C PRO A 293 -10.26 1.66 22.31
N LEU A 294 -10.42 2.98 22.09
CA LEU A 294 -9.54 4.01 22.64
C LEU A 294 -9.42 3.88 24.15
N LEU A 295 -8.18 4.03 24.64
CA LEU A 295 -7.89 4.07 26.08
C LEU A 295 -8.21 5.46 26.64
N ASP A 296 -8.32 5.56 27.96
CA ASP A 296 -8.54 6.84 28.63
C ASP A 296 -7.44 7.85 28.27
N GLY A 297 -7.85 9.07 27.90
CA GLY A 297 -6.95 10.13 27.45
C GLY A 297 -6.47 10.00 25.99
N TRP A 298 -6.89 8.95 25.26
CA TRP A 298 -6.69 8.88 23.81
C TRP A 298 -7.84 9.51 23.05
N VAL A 299 -7.53 10.10 21.92
CA VAL A 299 -8.49 10.78 21.04
C VAL A 299 -8.40 10.26 19.61
N ASP A 300 -9.52 10.28 18.90
CA ASP A 300 -9.56 10.12 17.43
C ASP A 300 -9.39 11.51 16.81
N ALA A 301 -8.29 11.72 16.10
CA ALA A 301 -7.91 13.04 15.60
C ALA A 301 -8.93 13.62 14.61
N TRP A 302 -9.58 12.77 13.80
CA TRP A 302 -10.62 13.23 12.89
C TRP A 302 -11.84 13.70 13.67
N ALA A 303 -12.31 12.88 14.61
CA ALA A 303 -13.50 13.21 15.40
C ALA A 303 -13.29 14.48 16.25
N GLU A 304 -12.07 14.72 16.73
CA GLU A 304 -11.73 15.93 17.50
C GLU A 304 -11.68 17.19 16.62
N GLN A 305 -11.04 17.12 15.46
CA GLN A 305 -10.76 18.29 14.63
C GLN A 305 -11.87 18.60 13.61
N ARG A 306 -12.67 17.61 13.23
CA ARG A 306 -13.75 17.71 12.24
C ARG A 306 -15.08 17.18 12.79
N PRO A 307 -15.57 17.71 13.93
CA PRO A 307 -16.78 17.19 14.56
C PRO A 307 -17.99 17.33 13.62
N GLY A 308 -18.68 16.22 13.39
CA GLY A 308 -19.84 16.15 12.50
C GLY A 308 -19.53 15.83 11.04
N GLU A 309 -18.26 15.77 10.64
CA GLU A 309 -17.86 15.29 9.32
C GLU A 309 -17.62 13.78 9.34
N ASP A 310 -18.16 13.06 8.35
CA ASP A 310 -18.06 11.61 8.24
C ASP A 310 -16.61 11.10 8.10
N GLY A 311 -15.77 11.86 7.38
CA GLY A 311 -14.37 11.50 7.13
C GLY A 311 -14.18 10.20 6.35
N TYR A 312 -15.01 9.92 5.35
CA TYR A 312 -14.88 8.69 4.56
C TYR A 312 -13.58 8.67 3.76
N THR A 313 -12.61 7.87 4.21
CA THR A 313 -11.33 7.64 3.54
C THR A 313 -11.42 6.57 2.47
N TYR A 314 -12.44 5.70 2.55
CA TYR A 314 -12.85 4.79 1.48
C TYR A 314 -14.27 5.13 1.07
N ASP A 315 -14.43 5.75 -0.11
CA ASP A 315 -15.73 6.26 -0.55
C ASP A 315 -16.01 5.91 -2.03
N THR A 316 -16.85 4.91 -2.25
CA THR A 316 -17.28 4.50 -3.61
C THR A 316 -18.17 5.51 -4.35
N LYS A 317 -18.66 6.54 -3.66
CA LYS A 317 -19.44 7.64 -4.25
C LYS A 317 -18.52 8.79 -4.64
N ALA A 318 -17.61 9.18 -3.75
CA ALA A 318 -16.72 10.31 -3.98
C ALA A 318 -15.49 9.93 -4.81
N ASN A 319 -14.96 8.71 -4.68
CA ASN A 319 -13.81 8.23 -5.45
C ASN A 319 -14.31 7.67 -6.80
N PRO A 320 -14.13 8.42 -7.91
CA PRO A 320 -14.69 8.00 -9.19
C PRO A 320 -13.98 6.77 -9.77
N MET A 321 -12.77 6.42 -9.31
CA MET A 321 -12.09 5.17 -9.67
C MET A 321 -12.88 3.95 -9.20
N LEU A 322 -13.61 4.07 -8.09
CA LEU A 322 -14.42 3.00 -7.51
C LEU A 322 -15.84 2.91 -8.09
N SER A 323 -16.19 3.82 -8.99
CA SER A 323 -17.52 3.86 -9.62
C SER A 323 -17.96 2.49 -10.14
N GLY A 324 -19.24 2.19 -9.98
CA GLY A 324 -19.82 0.91 -10.38
C GLY A 324 -19.69 -0.21 -9.35
N ASN A 325 -18.91 -0.03 -8.27
CA ASN A 325 -18.97 -0.90 -7.08
C ASN A 325 -20.29 -0.70 -6.31
N ARG A 326 -20.58 -1.63 -5.39
CA ARG A 326 -21.65 -1.44 -4.42
C ARG A 326 -21.33 -0.25 -3.53
N LYS A 327 -22.35 0.48 -3.09
CA LYS A 327 -22.19 1.63 -2.19
C LYS A 327 -21.52 1.17 -0.89
N LEU A 328 -20.32 1.67 -0.68
CA LEU A 328 -19.53 1.56 0.54
C LEU A 328 -18.85 2.91 0.80
N GLN A 329 -19.09 3.47 1.98
CA GLN A 329 -18.53 4.72 2.45
C GLN A 329 -18.12 4.49 3.90
N LYS A 330 -16.82 4.48 4.18
CA LYS A 330 -16.25 4.10 5.47
C LYS A 330 -15.04 4.96 5.80
N ARG A 331 -14.86 5.22 7.09
CA ARG A 331 -13.65 5.84 7.66
C ARG A 331 -12.73 4.74 8.17
N LEU A 332 -12.10 4.07 7.21
CA LEU A 332 -11.20 2.94 7.46
C LEU A 332 -9.89 3.43 8.05
N ASP A 333 -9.34 4.50 7.47
CA ASP A 333 -8.09 5.11 7.89
C ASP A 333 -8.33 6.10 9.03
N ARG A 334 -7.56 5.99 10.11
CA ARG A 334 -7.73 6.83 11.31
C ARG A 334 -6.37 7.23 11.88
N PHE A 335 -6.38 8.30 12.67
CA PHE A 335 -5.32 8.62 13.62
C PHE A 335 -5.89 8.60 15.04
N CYS A 336 -5.30 7.78 15.91
CA CYS A 336 -5.55 7.75 17.34
C CYS A 336 -4.34 8.36 18.05
N CYS A 337 -4.56 9.32 18.94
CA CYS A 337 -3.49 10.11 19.55
C CYS A 337 -3.58 10.10 21.08
N SER A 338 -2.42 10.04 21.73
CA SER A 338 -2.26 10.34 23.15
C SER A 338 -1.04 11.24 23.29
N LEU A 339 -1.27 12.53 23.53
CA LEU A 339 -0.24 13.55 23.44
C LEU A 339 -0.22 14.37 24.73
N GLN A 340 0.93 14.42 25.40
CA GLN A 340 1.14 15.26 26.59
C GLN A 340 1.91 16.54 26.23
N ASP A 341 2.91 16.42 25.37
CA ASP A 341 3.80 17.52 24.99
C ASP A 341 3.47 18.13 23.63
N TYR A 342 2.39 17.66 22.99
CA TYR A 342 1.91 18.13 21.70
C TYR A 342 0.40 18.36 21.72
N LYS A 343 -0.09 19.17 20.79
CA LYS A 343 -1.51 19.36 20.50
C LYS A 343 -1.77 19.05 19.03
N ILE A 344 -2.97 18.54 18.75
CA ILE A 344 -3.43 18.38 17.37
C ILE A 344 -3.74 19.78 16.81
N GLY A 345 -3.07 20.13 15.72
CA GLY A 345 -3.24 21.40 15.02
C GLY A 345 -4.21 21.32 13.85
N GLY A 346 -4.40 20.13 13.27
CA GLY A 346 -5.35 19.91 12.21
C GLY A 346 -5.23 18.53 11.58
N ILE A 347 -6.22 18.18 10.76
CA ILE A 347 -6.23 16.97 9.96
C ILE A 347 -6.85 17.26 8.60
N ASP A 348 -6.18 16.80 7.55
CA ASP A 348 -6.57 17.03 6.16
C ASP A 348 -6.59 15.71 5.38
N MET A 349 -7.54 15.59 4.46
CA MET A 349 -7.64 14.46 3.54
C MET A 349 -6.98 14.83 2.21
N ILE A 350 -6.20 13.91 1.64
CA ILE A 350 -5.44 14.12 0.40
C ILE A 350 -5.65 12.99 -0.60
N GLY A 351 -5.24 13.22 -1.85
CA GLY A 351 -5.36 12.21 -2.93
C GLY A 351 -6.79 12.03 -3.43
N THR A 352 -7.62 13.05 -3.30
CA THR A 352 -9.03 13.07 -3.70
C THR A 352 -9.23 13.32 -5.19
N GLU A 353 -8.19 13.78 -5.89
CA GLU A 353 -8.25 14.17 -7.29
C GLU A 353 -7.82 13.03 -8.22
N ALA A 354 -8.55 12.88 -9.32
CA ALA A 354 -8.17 11.98 -10.41
C ALA A 354 -6.87 12.45 -11.07
N ILE A 355 -6.01 11.49 -11.44
CA ILE A 355 -4.79 11.74 -12.19
C ILE A 355 -5.18 12.23 -13.59
N PRO A 356 -4.78 13.46 -14.01
CA PRO A 356 -5.21 14.04 -15.27
C PRO A 356 -4.88 13.16 -16.48
N GLY A 357 -5.89 12.93 -17.33
CA GLY A 357 -5.73 12.16 -18.57
C GLY A 357 -5.56 10.64 -18.37
N LEU A 358 -5.72 10.12 -17.14
CA LEU A 358 -5.55 8.71 -16.85
C LEU A 358 -6.87 8.02 -16.53
N SER A 359 -7.12 6.91 -17.21
CA SER A 359 -8.32 6.09 -17.05
C SER A 359 -8.02 4.60 -17.19
N TYR A 360 -8.86 3.75 -16.60
CA TYR A 360 -8.80 2.31 -16.75
C TYR A 360 -10.16 1.73 -17.16
N CYS A 361 -10.14 0.55 -17.80
CA CYS A 361 -11.35 -0.17 -18.16
C CYS A 361 -11.75 -1.13 -17.04
N LYS A 362 -12.98 -0.98 -16.55
CA LYS A 362 -13.59 -1.86 -15.56
C LYS A 362 -14.71 -2.66 -16.19
N GLU A 363 -14.65 -3.98 -16.02
CA GLU A 363 -15.75 -4.86 -16.41
C GLU A 363 -16.76 -4.98 -15.26
N LYS A 364 -18.02 -4.74 -15.57
CA LYS A 364 -19.14 -4.86 -14.63
C LYS A 364 -20.15 -5.86 -15.18
N LYS A 365 -20.33 -6.97 -14.49
CA LYS A 365 -21.40 -7.94 -14.77
C LYS A 365 -22.73 -7.36 -14.30
N VAL A 366 -23.66 -7.17 -15.22
CA VAL A 366 -25.03 -6.75 -14.94
C VAL A 366 -25.96 -7.80 -15.54
N LYS A 367 -26.57 -8.61 -14.68
CA LYS A 367 -27.34 -9.81 -15.08
C LYS A 367 -26.45 -10.75 -15.92
N ASN A 368 -26.81 -10.98 -17.19
CA ASN A 368 -26.07 -11.87 -18.11
C ASN A 368 -25.09 -11.12 -19.03
N ASP A 369 -25.02 -9.79 -18.93
CA ASP A 369 -24.17 -8.96 -19.80
C ASP A 369 -22.95 -8.41 -19.05
N VAL A 370 -21.83 -8.32 -19.76
CA VAL A 370 -20.61 -7.65 -19.29
C VAL A 370 -20.56 -6.25 -19.89
N GLN A 371 -20.70 -5.24 -19.03
CA GLN A 371 -20.52 -3.84 -19.42
C GLN A 371 -19.09 -3.41 -19.16
N LYS A 372 -18.49 -2.69 -20.11
CA LYS A 372 -17.16 -2.07 -19.95
C LYS A 372 -17.34 -0.60 -19.61
N LEU A 373 -16.80 -0.20 -18.46
CA LEU A 373 -16.81 1.18 -17.97
C LEU A 373 -15.39 1.75 -18.10
N THR A 374 -15.24 2.94 -18.64
CA THR A 374 -13.97 3.68 -18.58
C THR A 374 -14.04 4.62 -17.39
N LEU A 375 -13.17 4.41 -16.40
CA LEU A 375 -13.18 5.15 -15.13
C LEU A 375 -11.85 5.87 -14.93
N PRO A 376 -11.84 7.05 -14.28
CA PRO A 376 -10.61 7.74 -13.94
C PRO A 376 -9.75 6.92 -12.97
N VAL A 377 -8.47 7.23 -12.93
CA VAL A 377 -7.51 6.65 -11.99
C VAL A 377 -7.11 7.71 -10.96
N LEU A 378 -7.25 7.37 -9.69
CA LEU A 378 -6.72 8.11 -8.54
C LEU A 378 -5.42 7.43 -8.03
N PRO A 379 -4.67 8.04 -7.10
CA PRO A 379 -3.49 7.40 -6.52
C PRO A 379 -3.77 6.04 -5.86
N SER A 380 -4.94 5.89 -5.24
CA SER A 380 -5.38 4.69 -4.52
C SER A 380 -6.91 4.61 -4.52
N ASP A 381 -7.47 3.46 -4.11
CA ASP A 381 -8.88 3.38 -3.73
C ASP A 381 -9.19 4.05 -2.38
N HIS A 382 -8.15 4.30 -1.57
CA HIS A 382 -8.21 5.12 -0.36
C HIS A 382 -7.79 6.58 -0.62
N TYR A 383 -8.30 7.47 0.23
CA TYR A 383 -7.74 8.81 0.44
C TYR A 383 -6.75 8.78 1.61
N GLY A 384 -5.67 9.55 1.49
CA GLY A 384 -4.69 9.71 2.56
C GLY A 384 -5.14 10.72 3.61
N LEU A 385 -4.59 10.62 4.82
CA LEU A 385 -4.78 11.61 5.89
C LEU A 385 -3.45 12.22 6.32
N ILE A 386 -3.39 13.54 6.44
CA ILE A 386 -2.27 14.25 7.04
C ILE A 386 -2.72 14.82 8.38
N LEU A 387 -2.10 14.35 9.45
CA LEU A 387 -2.21 14.90 10.79
C LEU A 387 -1.13 15.97 10.98
N THR A 388 -1.51 17.15 11.44
CA THR A 388 -0.58 18.18 11.90
C THR A 388 -0.63 18.25 13.42
N ILE A 389 0.52 18.15 14.07
CA ILE A 389 0.66 18.37 15.52
C ILE A 389 1.68 19.47 15.80
N HIS A 390 1.49 20.19 16.90
CA HIS A 390 2.38 21.24 17.35
C HIS A 390 2.92 20.90 18.73
N SER A 391 4.20 21.18 18.99
CA SER A 391 4.72 21.10 20.35
C SER A 391 3.98 22.09 21.24
N SER A 392 3.50 21.64 22.39
CA SER A 392 2.92 22.47 23.44
C SER A 392 3.94 23.34 24.14
#